data_AF-A0A957L8H8-F1
#
_entry.id   AF-A0A957L8H8-F1
#
_cell.length_a   1.000
_cell.length_b   1.000
_cell.length_c   1.000
_cell.angle_alpha   90.00
_cell.angle_beta   90.00
_cell.angle_gamma   90.00
#
_symmetry.space_group_name_H-M   'P 1'
#
loop_
_entity.id
_entity.type
_entity.pdbx_description
1 polymer ?
#
loop_
_entity_poly.entity_id
_entity_poly.type
_entity_poly.pdbx_seq_one_letter_code
_entity_poly.pdbx_strand_id
1 'polypeptide(L)'
;MLLILNLTTALLMIMAALHLATPIIYGTNTETIGVGVFGLTYLILGLLMLSGIQYVPVSTLVITAMGTFGAVKSYHQNVEIQRMTRAFVRLGAVIIFLLILFFVFRFV
;
A
#
# COMPACT_ATOMS: atom_id res chain seq x y z
N MET A 1 -14.31 -13.41 6.35
CA MET A 1 -14.04 -11.96 6.47
C MET A 1 -12.77 -11.63 7.26
N LEU A 2 -12.60 -12.12 8.50
CA LEU A 2 -11.41 -11.81 9.33
C LEU A 2 -10.08 -12.18 8.66
N LEU A 3 -10.01 -13.35 7.99
CA LEU A 3 -8.83 -13.77 7.25
C LEU A 3 -8.40 -12.76 6.17
N ILE A 4 -9.35 -12.22 5.41
CA ILE A 4 -9.06 -11.25 4.33
C ILE A 4 -8.51 -9.96 4.94
N LEU A 5 -9.09 -9.49 6.04
CA LEU A 5 -8.59 -8.31 6.76
C LEU A 5 -7.18 -8.54 7.31
N ASN A 6 -6.92 -9.70 7.93
CA ASN A 6 -5.59 -10.02 8.47
C ASN A 6 -4.53 -10.10 7.36
N LEU A 7 -4.84 -10.72 6.22
CA LEU A 7 -3.95 -10.77 5.06
C LEU A 7 -3.71 -9.37 4.49
N THR A 8 -4.77 -8.56 4.39
CA THR A 8 -4.69 -7.16 3.94
C THR A 8 -3.77 -6.36 4.87
N THR A 9 -3.94 -6.48 6.19
CA THR A 9 -3.09 -5.85 7.19
C THR A 9 -1.63 -6.27 7.02
N ALA A 10 -1.35 -7.58 6.94
CA ALA A 10 0.01 -8.06 6.77
C ALA A 10 0.68 -7.49 5.50
N LEU A 11 -0.06 -7.44 4.39
CA LEU A 11 0.43 -6.86 3.14
C LEU A 11 0.65 -5.34 3.25
N LEU A 12 -0.20 -4.61 3.96
CA LEU A 12 0.01 -3.18 4.25
C LEU A 12 1.29 -2.96 5.08
N MET A 13 1.56 -3.81 6.07
CA MET A 13 2.78 -3.71 6.87
C MET A 13 4.03 -3.99 6.03
N ILE A 14 3.99 -4.98 5.13
CA ILE A 14 5.07 -5.25 4.18
C ILE A 14 5.25 -4.06 3.22
N MET A 15 4.16 -3.53 2.67
CA MET A 15 4.15 -2.38 1.77
C MET A 15 4.75 -1.15 2.45
N ALA A 16 4.36 -0.89 3.70
CA ALA A 16 4.88 0.18 4.53
C ALA A 16 6.39 0.06 4.76
N ALA A 17 6.86 -1.13 5.16
CA ALA A 17 8.29 -1.38 5.37
C ALA A 17 9.11 -1.13 4.10
N LEU A 18 8.64 -1.59 2.94
CA LEU A 18 9.32 -1.37 1.67
C LEU A 18 9.36 0.12 1.25
N HIS A 19 8.25 0.84 1.45
CA HIS A 19 8.20 2.29 1.19
C HIS A 19 9.15 3.07 2.10
N LEU A 20 9.14 2.77 3.41
CA LEU A 20 10.03 3.41 4.38
C LEU A 20 11.51 3.06 4.16
N ALA A 21 11.81 1.86 3.65
CA ALA A 21 13.16 1.46 3.29
C ALA A 21 13.68 2.19 2.03
N THR A 22 12.80 2.66 1.15
CA THR A 22 13.20 3.31 -0.12
C THR A 22 14.10 4.54 0.09
N PRO A 23 13.74 5.56 0.90
CA PRO A 23 14.64 6.70 1.16
C PRO A 23 15.92 6.31 1.90
N ILE A 24 15.90 5.21 2.67
CA ILE A 24 17.10 4.69 3.37
C ILE A 24 18.09 4.09 2.37
N ILE A 25 17.59 3.35 1.37
CA ILE A 25 18.42 2.62 0.39
C ILE A 25 18.87 3.53 -0.76
N TYR A 26 17.99 4.39 -1.27
CA TYR A 26 18.22 5.19 -2.48
C TYR A 26 18.49 6.68 -2.19
N GLY A 27 18.66 7.04 -0.92
CA GLY A 27 18.91 8.41 -0.47
C GLY A 27 17.64 9.27 -0.36
N THR A 28 17.76 10.39 0.36
CA THR A 28 16.64 11.28 0.66
C THR A 28 16.57 12.42 -0.35
N ASN A 29 15.59 12.37 -1.27
CA ASN A 29 15.30 13.42 -2.23
C ASN A 29 13.78 13.58 -2.38
N THR A 30 13.33 14.54 -3.19
CA THR A 30 11.91 14.83 -3.38
C THR A 30 11.09 13.62 -3.85
N GLU A 31 11.66 12.72 -4.65
CA GLU A 31 11.00 11.51 -5.13
C GLU A 31 10.87 10.48 -3.99
N THR A 32 11.96 10.19 -3.28
CA THR A 32 11.99 9.16 -2.24
C THR A 32 11.28 9.57 -0.96
N ILE A 33 11.20 10.88 -0.66
CA ILE A 33 10.39 11.42 0.44
C ILE A 33 8.90 11.11 0.19
N GLY A 34 8.41 11.34 -1.03
CA GLY A 34 7.02 11.04 -1.39
C GLY A 34 6.70 9.56 -1.16
N VAL A 35 7.61 8.67 -1.57
CA VAL A 35 7.50 7.23 -1.31
C VAL A 35 7.48 6.95 0.20
N GLY A 36 8.37 7.57 0.99
CA GLY A 36 8.40 7.42 2.45
C GLY A 36 7.08 7.82 3.14
N VAL A 37 6.45 8.91 2.70
CA VAL A 37 5.14 9.37 3.22
C VAL A 37 4.04 8.33 2.96
N PHE A 38 4.00 7.73 1.78
CA PHE A 38 3.10 6.62 1.50
C PHE A 38 3.39 5.43 2.41
N GLY A 39 4.65 5.15 2.72
CA GLY A 39 5.02 4.11 3.68
C GLY A 39 4.44 4.32 5.07
N LEU A 40 4.55 5.54 5.61
CA LEU A 40 3.92 5.88 6.89
C LEU A 40 2.39 5.77 6.82
N THR A 41 1.80 6.18 5.70
CA THR A 41 0.35 6.08 5.49
C THR A 41 -0.10 4.62 5.49
N TYR A 42 0.60 3.72 4.80
CA TYR A 42 0.29 2.29 4.82
C TYR A 42 0.49 1.65 6.19
N LEU A 43 1.50 2.09 6.95
CA LEU A 43 1.71 1.65 8.33
C LEU A 43 0.50 2.01 9.21
N ILE A 44 0.08 3.27 9.15
CA ILE A 44 -1.08 3.77 9.92
C ILE A 44 -2.34 3.01 9.52
N LEU A 45 -2.60 2.84 8.22
CA LEU A 45 -3.76 2.10 7.72
C LEU A 45 -3.72 0.62 8.16
N GLY A 46 -2.56 -0.03 8.13
CA GLY A 46 -2.40 -1.40 8.61
C GLY A 46 -2.74 -1.55 10.09
N LEU A 47 -2.23 -0.65 10.94
CA LEU A 47 -2.56 -0.63 12.37
C LEU A 47 -4.05 -0.34 12.60
N LEU A 48 -4.62 0.65 11.89
CA LEU A 48 -6.02 0.99 12.00
C LEU A 48 -6.93 -0.14 11.51
N MET A 49 -6.50 -0.97 10.55
CA MET A 49 -7.28 -2.11 10.07
C MET A 49 -7.59 -3.11 11.20
N LEU A 50 -6.71 -3.21 12.19
CA LEU A 50 -6.89 -4.06 13.37
C LEU A 50 -7.90 -3.51 14.38
N SER A 51 -8.27 -2.22 14.29
CA SER A 51 -9.21 -1.58 15.23
C SER A 51 -10.68 -1.94 15.00
N GLY A 52 -11.02 -2.53 13.85
CA GLY A 52 -12.40 -2.85 13.49
C GLY A 52 -13.26 -1.65 13.06
N ILE A 53 -12.68 -0.46 12.91
CA ILE A 53 -13.39 0.74 12.44
C ILE A 53 -13.88 0.53 11.00
N GLN A 54 -15.19 0.70 10.80
CA GLN A 54 -15.88 0.35 9.54
C GLN A 54 -15.38 1.13 8.31
N TYR A 55 -14.93 2.37 8.49
CA TYR A 55 -14.46 3.22 7.41
C TYR A 55 -13.00 2.93 6.99
N VAL A 56 -12.22 2.23 7.82
CA VAL A 56 -10.81 1.96 7.53
C VAL A 56 -10.62 1.10 6.27
N PRO A 57 -11.36 0.01 6.05
CA PRO A 57 -11.29 -0.73 4.78
C PRO A 57 -11.56 0.12 3.54
N VAL A 58 -12.50 1.07 3.63
CA VAL A 58 -12.85 1.96 2.50
C VAL A 58 -11.71 2.93 2.22
N SER A 59 -11.24 3.64 3.24
CA SER A 59 -10.11 4.56 3.11
C SER A 59 -8.84 3.85 2.63
N THR A 60 -8.60 2.63 3.11
CA THR A 60 -7.47 1.80 2.69
C THR A 60 -7.56 1.46 1.21
N LEU A 61 -8.74 1.07 0.71
CA LEU A 61 -8.95 0.76 -0.71
C LEU A 61 -8.62 1.98 -1.58
N VAL A 62 -9.17 3.14 -1.24
CA VAL A 62 -8.97 4.39 -1.99
C VAL A 62 -7.49 4.80 -1.98
N ILE A 63 -6.86 4.86 -0.80
CA ILE A 63 -5.46 5.29 -0.66
C ILE A 63 -4.51 4.29 -1.34
N THR A 64 -4.78 2.99 -1.24
CA THR A 64 -3.97 1.97 -1.92
C THR A 64 -4.11 2.08 -3.43
N ALA A 65 -5.32 2.33 -3.96
CA ALA A 65 -5.53 2.57 -5.38
C ALA A 65 -4.77 3.82 -5.87
N MET A 66 -4.84 4.92 -5.13
CA MET A 66 -4.09 6.15 -5.45
C MET A 66 -2.57 5.93 -5.46
N GLY A 67 -2.02 5.30 -4.41
CA GLY A 67 -0.58 5.02 -4.35
C GLY A 67 -0.11 4.02 -5.40
N THR A 68 -0.93 3.00 -5.71
CA THR A 68 -0.65 2.04 -6.80
C THR A 68 -0.62 2.75 -8.15
N PHE A 69 -1.58 3.62 -8.42
CA PHE A 69 -1.62 4.42 -9.65
C PHE A 69 -0.40 5.36 -9.74
N GLY A 70 -0.02 6.02 -8.64
CA GLY A 70 1.20 6.81 -8.55
C GLY A 70 2.45 6.00 -8.90
N ALA A 71 2.58 4.80 -8.34
CA ALA A 71 3.68 3.89 -8.63
C ALA A 71 3.73 3.46 -10.12
N VAL A 72 2.57 3.17 -10.74
CA VAL A 72 2.50 2.86 -12.18
C VAL A 72 3.01 4.03 -13.02
N LYS A 73 2.60 5.25 -12.70
CA LYS A 73 3.03 6.45 -13.45
C LYS A 73 4.53 6.69 -13.36
N SER A 74 5.15 6.34 -12.23
CA SER A 74 6.59 6.51 -11.99
C SER A 74 7.46 5.34 -12.47
N TYR A 75 6.88 4.32 -13.09
CA TYR A 75 7.57 3.08 -13.47
C TYR A 75 8.78 3.26 -14.40
N HIS A 76 8.75 4.26 -15.27
CA HIS A 76 9.80 4.53 -16.27
C HIS A 76 10.69 5.73 -15.92
N GLN A 77 10.45 6.40 -14.78
CA GLN A 77 11.13 7.65 -14.46
C GLN A 77 12.54 7.45 -13.90
N ASN A 78 12.73 6.42 -13.06
CA ASN A 78 14.02 6.17 -12.40
C ASN A 78 14.38 4.68 -12.44
N VAL A 79 15.48 4.35 -13.11
CA VAL A 79 15.94 2.96 -13.30
C VAL A 79 16.34 2.30 -11.97
N GLU A 80 16.90 3.08 -11.04
CA GLU A 80 17.35 2.58 -9.73
C GLU A 80 16.18 2.12 -8.86
N ILE A 81 15.07 2.86 -8.89
CA ILE A 81 13.89 2.59 -8.06
C ILE A 81 12.91 1.64 -8.77
N GLN A 82 13.05 1.40 -10.08
CA GLN A 82 12.10 0.63 -10.89
C GLN A 82 11.78 -0.77 -10.32
N ARG A 83 12.78 -1.47 -9.77
CA ARG A 83 12.55 -2.78 -9.14
C ARG A 83 11.62 -2.66 -7.93
N MET A 84 11.77 -1.62 -7.14
CA MET A 84 10.92 -1.35 -5.99
C MET A 84 9.53 -0.89 -6.45
N THR A 85 9.44 -0.02 -7.44
CA THR A 85 8.18 0.42 -8.04
C THR A 85 7.35 -0.76 -8.58
N ARG A 86 7.99 -1.75 -9.22
CA ARG A 86 7.34 -3.01 -9.62
C ARG A 86 6.70 -3.74 -8.43
N ALA A 87 7.43 -3.84 -7.31
CA ALA A 87 6.93 -4.50 -6.11
C ALA A 87 5.73 -3.73 -5.53
N PHE A 88 5.79 -2.40 -5.50
CA PHE A 88 4.69 -1.55 -5.06
C PHE A 88 3.43 -1.74 -5.89
N VAL A 89 3.54 -1.76 -7.22
CA VAL A 89 2.40 -1.99 -8.11
C VAL A 89 1.76 -3.35 -7.86
N ARG A 90 2.58 -4.41 -7.74
CA ARG A 90 2.09 -5.78 -7.51
C ARG A 90 1.40 -5.92 -6.15
N LEU A 91 2.05 -5.47 -5.08
CA LEU A 91 1.49 -5.53 -3.73
C LEU A 91 0.21 -4.69 -3.63
N GLY A 92 0.23 -3.47 -4.19
CA GLY A 92 -0.93 -2.59 -4.25
C GLY A 92 -2.12 -3.23 -4.95
N ALA A 93 -1.90 -3.85 -6.13
CA ALA A 93 -2.94 -4.56 -6.85
C ALA A 93 -3.53 -5.73 -6.04
N VAL A 94 -2.69 -6.51 -5.33
CA VAL A 94 -3.16 -7.61 -4.47
C VAL A 94 -3.99 -7.08 -3.30
N ILE A 95 -3.55 -6.01 -2.64
CA ILE A 95 -4.30 -5.38 -1.53
C ILE A 95 -5.66 -4.87 -2.02
N ILE A 96 -5.70 -4.19 -3.17
CA ILE A 96 -6.94 -3.69 -3.78
C ILE A 96 -7.88 -4.85 -4.08
N PHE A 97 -7.38 -5.93 -4.69
CA PHE A 97 -8.19 -7.12 -4.99
C PHE A 97 -8.78 -7.76 -3.73
N LEU A 98 -7.98 -7.92 -2.67
CA LEU A 98 -8.44 -8.46 -1.39
C LEU A 98 -9.53 -7.58 -0.75
N LEU A 99 -9.37 -6.26 -0.81
CA LEU A 99 -10.36 -5.32 -0.27
C LEU A 99 -11.66 -5.33 -1.08
N ILE A 100 -11.59 -5.45 -2.42
CA ILE A 100 -12.78 -5.63 -3.26
C ILE A 100 -13.50 -6.93 -2.88
N LEU A 101 -12.78 -8.04 -2.75
CA LEU A 101 -13.37 -9.31 -2.30
C LEU A 101 -14.00 -9.18 -0.91
N PHE A 102 -13.35 -8.49 0.03
CA PHE A 102 -13.90 -8.22 1.35
C PHE A 102 -15.26 -7.51 1.27
N PHE A 103 -15.39 -6.49 0.42
CA PHE A 103 -16.66 -5.80 0.24
C PHE A 103 -17.71 -6.68 -0.44
N VAL A 104 -17.36 -7.39 -1.52
CA VAL A 104 -18.29 -8.31 -2.20
C VAL A 104 -18.88 -9.33 -1.22
N PHE A 105 -18.04 -10.00 -0.42
CA PHE A 105 -18.50 -10.98 0.57
C PHE A 105 -19.15 -10.39 1.83
N ARG A 106 -19.08 -9.07 2.04
CA ARG A 106 -19.76 -8.40 3.15
C ARG A 106 -21.20 -8.04 2.79
N PHE A 107 -21.48 -7.81 1.51
CA PHE A 107 -22.80 -7.40 1.01
C PHE A 107 -23.62 -8.56 0.41
N VAL A 108 -23.02 -9.75 0.29
CA VAL A 108 -23.67 -11.02 -0.04
C VAL A 108 -23.90 -11.80 1.25
#